data_AF-A0A837RAU0-F1
#
_entry.id   AF-A0A837RAU0-F1
#
_cell.length_a   1.000
_cell.length_b   1.000
_cell.length_c   1.000
_cell.angle_alpha   90.00
_cell.angle_beta   90.00
_cell.angle_gamma   90.00
#
_symmetry.space_group_name_H-M   'P 1'
#
loop_
_entity.id
_entity.type
_entity.pdbx_description
1 polymer ?
#
loop_
_entity_poly.entity_id
_entity_poly.type
_entity_poly.pdbx_seq_one_letter_code
_entity_poly.pdbx_strand_id
1 'polypeptide(L)'
;MDGDQLERQVLYSILDKWPKRADVYWFVNVTITDEPYTAEYKVDTLATDYVVMVKLYLGFRVRQDINRYLRTIVRDLMASGRLASQEQTYSVTPGRDVGDFRFVIIEEKLTNSSRLSRLDRLVLETKLAIKKYATTPAKWFGLEFSEVTVETVPILFSEIPALPITEKQA
;
A
#
# COMPACT_ATOMS: atom_id res chain seq x y z
N MET A 1 -8.90 -7.09 -21.94
CA MET A 1 -8.78 -7.07 -20.46
C MET A 1 -7.92 -5.88 -20.13
N ASP A 2 -8.52 -4.72 -19.86
CA ASP A 2 -7.79 -3.61 -19.23
C ASP A 2 -7.61 -3.99 -17.76
N GLY A 3 -6.67 -4.91 -17.54
CA GLY A 3 -6.42 -5.55 -16.26
C GLY A 3 -5.83 -4.55 -15.28
N ASP A 4 -6.15 -4.72 -14.01
CA ASP A 4 -5.59 -3.92 -12.92
C ASP A 4 -4.08 -4.12 -12.87
N GLN A 5 -3.36 -3.20 -13.51
CA GLN A 5 -1.91 -3.23 -13.55
C GLN A 5 -1.39 -2.84 -12.17
N LEU A 6 -0.50 -3.67 -11.63
CA LEU A 6 0.22 -3.32 -10.42
C LEU A 6 1.18 -2.16 -10.72
N GLU A 7 1.14 -1.14 -9.87
CA GLU A 7 2.01 0.01 -9.97
C GLU A 7 3.49 -0.40 -9.89
N ARG A 8 4.33 0.11 -10.79
CA ARG A 8 5.77 -0.17 -10.84
C ARG A 8 6.47 0.15 -9.51
N GLN A 9 5.98 1.14 -8.80
CA GLN A 9 6.46 1.61 -7.50
C GLN A 9 6.32 0.52 -6.43
N VAL A 10 5.25 -0.27 -6.50
CA VAL A 10 5.03 -1.41 -5.60
C VAL A 10 6.05 -2.49 -5.88
N LEU A 11 6.28 -2.82 -7.15
CA LEU A 11 7.32 -3.78 -7.55
C LEU A 11 8.72 -3.29 -7.14
N TYR A 12 9.04 -2.02 -7.37
CA TYR A 12 10.30 -1.41 -6.93
C TYR A 12 10.48 -1.50 -5.41
N SER A 13 9.42 -1.26 -4.64
CA SER A 13 9.47 -1.39 -3.18
C SER A 13 9.72 -2.84 -2.74
N ILE A 14 9.10 -3.82 -3.41
CA ILE A 14 9.22 -5.23 -3.07
C ILE A 14 10.58 -5.82 -3.50
N LEU A 15 11.10 -5.43 -4.67
CA LEU A 15 12.24 -6.08 -5.31
C LEU A 15 13.53 -5.26 -5.21
N ASP A 16 13.48 -3.97 -5.54
CA ASP A 16 14.68 -3.17 -5.84
C ASP A 16 15.16 -2.31 -4.66
N LYS A 17 14.25 -1.88 -3.78
CA LYS A 17 14.61 -1.08 -2.61
C LYS A 17 15.24 -1.97 -1.54
N TRP A 18 14.41 -2.55 -0.67
CA TRP A 18 14.81 -3.58 0.30
C TRP A 18 13.91 -4.78 0.03
N PRO A 19 14.45 -5.92 -0.44
CA PRO A 19 13.65 -7.09 -0.79
C PRO A 19 12.71 -7.51 0.32
N LYS A 20 11.40 -7.46 0.07
CA LYS A 20 10.38 -7.81 1.06
C LYS A 20 9.93 -9.25 0.85
N ARG A 21 10.08 -10.07 1.88
CA ARG A 21 9.60 -11.45 1.92
C ARG A 21 8.31 -11.53 2.73
N ALA A 22 7.32 -12.22 2.19
CA ALA A 22 6.06 -12.53 2.84
C ALA A 22 5.59 -13.92 2.39
N ASP A 23 4.80 -14.59 3.22
CA ASP A 23 4.18 -15.86 2.84
C ASP A 23 3.13 -15.63 1.75
N VAL A 24 2.36 -14.54 1.85
CA VAL A 24 1.38 -14.11 0.85
C VAL A 24 1.47 -12.61 0.65
N TYR A 25 1.53 -12.18 -0.61
CA TYR A 25 1.52 -10.77 -1.00
C TYR A 25 0.07 -10.30 -1.24
N TRP A 26 -0.36 -9.34 -0.42
CA TRP A 26 -1.70 -8.74 -0.51
C TRP A 26 -1.61 -7.36 -1.14
N PHE A 27 -2.23 -7.20 -2.32
CA PHE A 27 -2.37 -5.92 -3.00
C PHE A 27 -3.77 -5.38 -2.75
N VAL A 28 -3.87 -4.29 -2.00
CA VAL A 28 -5.15 -3.77 -1.52
C VAL A 28 -5.41 -2.41 -2.16
N ASN A 29 -6.48 -2.34 -2.96
CA ASN A 29 -6.99 -1.09 -3.51
C ASN A 29 -8.28 -0.72 -2.78
N VAL A 30 -8.39 0.54 -2.34
CA VAL A 30 -9.58 1.07 -1.67
C VAL A 30 -10.21 2.12 -2.56
N THR A 31 -11.43 1.86 -3.02
CA THR A 31 -12.24 2.78 -3.79
C THR A 31 -13.42 3.25 -2.95
N ILE A 32 -13.59 4.58 -2.84
CA ILE A 32 -14.75 5.16 -2.16
C ILE A 32 -15.90 5.22 -3.16
N THR A 33 -17.05 4.66 -2.81
CA THR A 33 -18.27 4.69 -3.62
C THR A 33 -19.17 5.87 -3.23
N ASP A 34 -20.03 6.29 -4.16
CA ASP A 34 -21.01 7.36 -3.94
C ASP A 34 -22.16 6.94 -3.00
N GLU A 35 -22.31 5.64 -2.76
CA GLU A 35 -23.31 5.09 -1.87
C GLU A 35 -22.83 5.17 -0.41
N PRO A 36 -23.65 5.59 0.56
CA PRO A 36 -23.17 5.94 1.89
C PRO A 36 -22.65 4.78 2.73
N TYR A 37 -23.32 3.62 2.69
CA TYR A 37 -23.10 2.51 3.62
C TYR A 37 -22.63 1.21 2.93
N THR A 38 -22.21 1.30 1.67
CA THR A 38 -21.73 0.14 0.89
C THR A 38 -20.41 -0.38 1.45
N ALA A 39 -20.24 -1.69 1.49
CA ALA A 39 -18.99 -2.34 1.91
C ALA A 39 -18.85 -3.66 1.15
N GLU A 40 -18.35 -3.56 -0.08
CA GLU A 40 -18.19 -4.69 -0.98
C GLU A 40 -16.73 -4.92 -1.31
N TYR A 41 -16.39 -6.13 -1.74
CA TYR A 41 -15.03 -6.43 -2.14
C TYR A 41 -14.98 -7.37 -3.34
N LYS A 42 -13.91 -7.25 -4.14
CA LYS A 42 -13.56 -8.21 -5.19
C LYS A 42 -12.18 -8.76 -4.89
N VAL A 43 -12.01 -10.06 -5.13
CA VAL A 43 -10.73 -10.76 -4.95
C VAL A 43 -10.34 -11.51 -6.21
N ASP A 44 -9.11 -11.28 -6.64
CA ASP A 44 -8.42 -12.08 -7.63
C ASP A 44 -7.16 -12.70 -7.01
N THR A 45 -7.00 -14.01 -7.12
CA THR A 45 -5.83 -14.74 -6.61
C THR A 45 -4.79 -15.01 -7.71
N LEU A 46 -5.02 -14.56 -8.94
CA LEU A 46 -4.13 -14.80 -10.10
C LEU A 46 -3.73 -16.27 -10.26
N ALA A 47 -4.63 -17.19 -9.91
CA ALA A 47 -4.41 -18.63 -9.90
C ALA A 47 -3.21 -19.09 -9.03
N THR A 48 -2.91 -18.38 -7.94
CA THR A 48 -1.88 -18.74 -6.96
C THR A 48 -2.35 -18.51 -5.52
N ASP A 49 -1.75 -19.23 -4.57
CA ASP A 49 -2.03 -19.05 -3.14
C ASP A 49 -1.18 -17.93 -2.50
N TYR A 50 -0.18 -17.42 -3.23
CA TYR A 50 0.83 -16.51 -2.71
C TYR A 50 0.60 -15.05 -3.08
N VAL A 51 -0.32 -14.76 -3.99
CA VAL A 51 -0.63 -13.41 -4.45
C VAL A 51 -2.13 -13.21 -4.44
N VAL A 52 -2.59 -12.18 -3.73
CA VAL A 52 -4.00 -11.86 -3.63
C VAL A 52 -4.21 -10.37 -3.89
N MET A 53 -5.01 -10.07 -4.91
CA MET A 53 -5.46 -8.73 -5.24
C MET A 53 -6.85 -8.51 -4.69
N VAL A 54 -6.99 -7.52 -3.80
CA VAL A 54 -8.24 -7.16 -3.15
C VAL A 54 -8.62 -5.74 -3.56
N LYS A 55 -9.83 -5.59 -4.06
CA LYS A 55 -10.47 -4.29 -4.28
C LYS A 55 -11.60 -4.11 -3.30
N LEU A 56 -11.48 -3.11 -2.43
CA LEU A 56 -12.51 -2.71 -1.47
C LEU A 56 -13.31 -1.55 -2.06
N TYR A 57 -14.62 -1.70 -2.08
CA TYR A 57 -15.58 -0.66 -2.46
C TYR A 57 -16.32 -0.23 -1.19
N LEU A 58 -15.89 0.89 -0.62
CA LEU A 58 -16.40 1.39 0.66
C LEU A 58 -17.19 2.67 0.45
N GLY A 59 -18.37 2.75 1.03
CA GLY A 59 -19.19 3.94 1.01
C GLY A 59 -18.57 5.08 1.81
N PHE A 60 -18.89 6.33 1.45
CA PHE A 60 -18.28 7.50 2.08
C PHE A 60 -18.60 7.68 3.58
N ARG A 61 -19.62 6.99 4.13
CA ARG A 61 -19.90 6.98 5.59
C ARG A 61 -19.31 5.76 6.31
N VAL A 62 -18.62 4.88 5.59
CA VAL A 62 -18.02 3.67 6.16
C VAL A 62 -16.59 3.97 6.59
N ARG A 63 -16.23 3.55 7.81
CA ARG A 63 -14.86 3.68 8.31
C ARG A 63 -13.95 2.70 7.57
N GLN A 64 -12.82 3.18 7.08
CA GLN A 64 -11.86 2.40 6.31
C GLN A 64 -10.94 1.59 7.24
N ASP A 65 -11.48 0.70 8.07
CA ASP A 65 -10.69 -0.18 8.95
C ASP A 65 -10.13 -1.37 8.15
N ILE A 66 -9.06 -1.11 7.39
CA ILE A 66 -8.55 -2.05 6.39
C ILE A 66 -8.09 -3.37 7.01
N ASN A 67 -7.44 -3.33 8.18
CA ASN A 67 -7.00 -4.55 8.87
C ASN A 67 -8.20 -5.46 9.19
N ARG A 68 -9.29 -4.89 9.71
CA ARG A 68 -10.51 -5.67 9.99
C ARG A 68 -11.13 -6.25 8.72
N TYR A 69 -11.22 -5.48 7.64
CA TYR A 69 -11.73 -5.98 6.36
C TYR A 69 -10.89 -7.14 5.82
N LEU A 70 -9.56 -7.00 5.82
CA LEU A 70 -8.67 -8.06 5.34
C LEU A 70 -8.80 -9.33 6.17
N ARG A 71 -8.90 -9.23 7.50
CA ARG A 71 -9.13 -10.41 8.35
C ARG A 71 -10.43 -11.14 8.00
N THR A 72 -11.50 -10.41 7.69
CA THR A 72 -12.76 -11.01 7.22
C THR A 72 -12.57 -11.68 5.88
N ILE A 73 -11.94 -11.01 4.91
CA ILE A 73 -11.72 -11.52 3.56
C ILE A 73 -10.85 -12.79 3.59
N VAL A 74 -9.79 -12.83 4.41
CA VAL A 74 -8.97 -14.04 4.57
C VAL A 74 -9.81 -15.21 5.06
N ARG A 75 -10.68 -14.99 6.06
CA ARG A 75 -11.58 -16.04 6.56
C ARG A 75 -12.54 -16.54 5.49
N ASP A 76 -13.13 -15.64 4.71
CA ASP A 76 -14.04 -15.99 3.61
C ASP A 76 -13.32 -16.81 2.52
N LEU A 77 -12.08 -16.44 2.21
CA LEU A 77 -11.26 -17.15 1.22
C LEU A 77 -10.79 -18.52 1.71
N MET A 78 -10.45 -18.65 2.99
CA MET A 78 -10.15 -19.95 3.59
C MET A 78 -11.38 -20.85 3.65
N ALA A 79 -12.54 -20.32 4.06
CA ALA A 79 -13.80 -21.07 4.12
C ALA A 79 -14.28 -21.53 2.74
N SER A 80 -14.02 -20.76 1.69
CA SER A 80 -14.33 -21.13 0.30
C SER A 80 -13.26 -22.01 -0.36
N GLY A 81 -12.16 -22.31 0.33
CA GLY A 81 -11.05 -23.11 -0.20
C GLY A 81 -10.21 -22.42 -1.29
N ARG A 82 -10.38 -21.11 -1.48
CA ARG A 82 -9.60 -20.29 -2.43
C ARG A 82 -8.24 -19.86 -1.89
N LEU A 83 -8.00 -20.08 -0.59
CA LEU A 83 -6.77 -19.77 0.11
C LEU A 83 -6.49 -20.90 1.10
N ALA A 84 -5.25 -21.36 1.16
CA ALA A 84 -4.82 -22.35 2.14
C ALA A 84 -4.89 -21.79 3.59
N SER A 85 -5.06 -22.68 4.57
CA SER A 85 -5.05 -22.31 5.98
C SER A 85 -3.72 -21.67 6.38
N GLN A 86 -3.78 -20.53 7.09
CA GLN A 86 -2.60 -19.78 7.55
C GLN A 86 -2.39 -19.94 9.05
N GLU A 87 -2.14 -21.18 9.48
CA GLU A 87 -1.94 -21.49 10.91
C GLU A 87 -0.63 -20.89 11.43
N GLN A 88 -0.70 -20.20 12.57
CA GLN A 88 0.49 -19.67 13.24
C GLN A 88 1.08 -20.70 14.19
N THR A 89 2.36 -21.06 14.00
CA THR A 89 3.09 -21.98 14.89
C THR A 89 3.23 -21.43 16.31
N TYR A 90 3.39 -20.11 16.45
CA TYR A 90 3.57 -19.44 17.74
C TYR A 90 2.46 -18.40 17.94
N SER A 91 1.44 -18.74 18.73
CA SER A 91 0.34 -17.85 19.09
C SER A 91 0.01 -17.97 20.58
N VAL A 92 -0.23 -16.83 21.24
CA VAL A 92 -0.72 -16.78 22.64
C VAL A 92 -2.22 -17.15 22.71
N THR A 93 -2.93 -17.04 21.58
CA THR A 93 -4.35 -17.38 21.47
C THR A 93 -4.49 -18.66 20.66
N PRO A 94 -5.01 -19.75 21.26
CA PRO A 94 -5.30 -20.99 20.55
C PRO A 94 -6.34 -20.77 19.43
N GLY A 95 -6.20 -21.49 18.30
CA GLY A 95 -7.18 -21.43 17.21
C GLY A 95 -7.19 -20.12 16.43
N ARG A 96 -6.02 -19.49 16.27
CA ARG A 96 -5.89 -18.29 15.44
C ARG A 96 -5.59 -18.70 13.99
N ASP A 97 -6.61 -18.60 13.15
CA ASP A 97 -6.55 -19.04 11.76
C ASP A 97 -6.05 -17.97 10.79
N VAL A 98 -5.93 -16.71 11.24
CA VAL A 98 -5.45 -15.59 10.43
C VAL A 98 -4.18 -15.03 11.05
N GLY A 99 -3.13 -14.96 10.24
CA GLY A 99 -1.83 -14.41 10.59
C GLY A 99 -1.85 -12.92 10.99
N ASP A 100 -0.66 -12.35 11.06
CA ASP A 100 -0.47 -10.91 11.20
C ASP A 100 -0.10 -10.26 9.86
N PHE A 101 -0.41 -8.97 9.72
CA PHE A 101 -0.15 -8.22 8.50
C PHE A 101 0.89 -7.14 8.77
N ARG A 102 1.90 -7.08 7.91
CA ARG A 102 2.76 -5.90 7.76
C ARG A 102 2.25 -5.07 6.60
N PHE A 103 1.82 -3.86 6.89
CA PHE A 103 1.34 -2.91 5.90
C PHE A 103 2.48 -2.04 5.41
N VAL A 104 2.61 -1.92 4.09
CA VAL A 104 3.56 -1.01 3.46
C VAL A 104 2.77 0.01 2.65
N ILE A 105 2.80 1.27 3.09
CA ILE A 105 2.17 2.38 2.39
C ILE A 105 3.23 3.06 1.56
N ILE A 106 3.05 3.08 0.25
CA ILE A 106 3.98 3.73 -0.66
C ILE A 106 3.51 5.16 -0.91
N GLU A 107 4.37 6.11 -0.57
CA GLU A 107 4.16 7.53 -0.86
C GLU A 107 5.12 8.00 -1.92
N GLU A 108 4.55 8.52 -3.00
CA GLU A 108 5.32 9.17 -4.02
C GLU A 108 5.76 10.58 -3.59
N LYS A 109 7.04 10.89 -3.77
CA LYS A 109 7.56 12.25 -3.64
C LYS A 109 8.28 12.68 -4.90
N LEU A 110 8.01 13.90 -5.35
CA LEU A 110 8.75 14.50 -6.45
C LEU A 110 10.19 14.73 -6.02
N THR A 111 11.13 14.26 -6.82
CA THR A 111 12.56 14.55 -6.65
C THR A 111 12.96 15.50 -7.78
N ASN A 112 13.68 16.58 -7.44
CA ASN A 112 14.01 17.74 -8.31
C ASN A 112 12.86 18.71 -8.64
N SER A 113 12.78 19.80 -7.85
CA SER A 113 11.96 20.98 -8.13
C SER A 113 12.71 22.08 -8.92
N SER A 114 13.95 21.83 -9.35
CA SER A 114 14.83 22.86 -9.93
C SER A 114 14.36 23.42 -11.28
N ARG A 115 13.37 22.78 -11.92
CA ARG A 115 12.76 23.24 -13.19
C ARG A 115 11.31 23.73 -13.05
N LEU A 116 10.78 23.85 -11.83
CA LEU A 116 9.38 24.28 -11.63
C LEU A 116 9.22 25.80 -11.74
N SER A 117 8.15 26.25 -12.39
CA SER A 117 7.76 27.67 -12.38
C SER A 117 7.41 28.13 -10.95
N ARG A 118 7.44 29.44 -10.69
CA ARG A 118 7.05 30.01 -9.38
C ARG A 118 5.62 29.62 -8.97
N LEU A 119 4.70 29.55 -9.93
CA LEU A 119 3.32 29.12 -9.67
C LEU A 119 3.23 27.63 -9.34
N ASP A 120 3.91 26.78 -10.12
CA ASP A 120 3.92 25.32 -9.86
C ASP A 120 4.51 25.02 -8.49
N ARG A 121 5.54 25.76 -8.10
CA ARG A 121 6.15 25.66 -6.77
C ARG A 121 5.17 26.04 -5.67
N LEU A 122 4.43 27.15 -5.81
CA LEU A 122 3.41 27.56 -4.84
C LEU A 122 2.30 26.50 -4.70
N VAL A 123 1.82 25.94 -5.81
CA VAL A 123 0.81 24.88 -5.81
C VAL A 123 1.33 23.63 -5.10
N LEU A 124 2.58 23.24 -5.38
CA LEU A 124 3.21 22.08 -4.75
C LEU A 124 3.39 22.29 -3.24
N GLU A 125 3.95 23.43 -2.83
CA GLU A 125 4.15 23.78 -1.43
C GLU A 125 2.82 23.82 -0.66
N THR A 126 1.77 24.38 -1.28
CA THR A 126 0.40 24.37 -0.72
C THR A 126 -0.14 22.95 -0.55
N LYS A 127 -0.01 22.10 -1.58
CA LYS A 127 -0.42 20.69 -1.51
C LYS A 127 0.31 19.94 -0.40
N LEU A 128 1.62 20.14 -0.28
CA LEU A 128 2.44 19.52 0.77
C LEU A 128 2.07 20.03 2.17
N ALA A 129 1.75 21.33 2.31
CA ALA A 129 1.29 21.91 3.56
C ALA A 129 -0.06 21.33 4.01
N ILE A 130 -1.03 21.22 3.08
CA ILE A 130 -2.31 20.56 3.33
C ILE A 130 -2.08 19.11 3.73
N LYS A 131 -1.25 18.36 2.98
CA LYS A 131 -0.95 16.96 3.29
C LYS A 131 -0.29 16.78 4.66
N LYS A 132 0.56 17.72 5.08
CA LYS A 132 1.21 17.70 6.40
C LYS A 132 0.21 17.98 7.53
N TYR A 133 -0.78 18.83 7.30
CA TYR A 133 -1.82 19.14 8.28
C TYR A 133 -2.93 18.07 8.31
N ALA A 134 -3.16 17.40 7.19
CA ALA A 134 -4.06 16.27 7.09
C ALA A 134 -3.57 15.08 7.94
N THR A 135 -4.52 14.23 8.32
CA THR A 135 -4.25 12.98 9.04
C THR A 135 -3.36 12.05 8.21
N THR A 136 -2.49 11.27 8.87
CA THR A 136 -1.53 10.39 8.20
C THR A 136 -2.24 9.26 7.44
N PRO A 137 -1.64 8.72 6.35
CA PRO A 137 -2.23 7.61 5.61
C PRO A 137 -2.57 6.39 6.48
N ALA A 138 -1.69 6.04 7.42
CA ALA A 138 -1.94 4.94 8.36
C ALA A 138 -3.23 5.14 9.16
N LYS A 139 -3.50 6.38 9.59
CA LYS A 139 -4.73 6.72 10.32
C LYS A 139 -5.96 6.72 9.43
N TRP A 140 -5.86 7.20 8.19
CA TRP A 140 -6.96 7.15 7.22
C TRP A 140 -7.46 5.73 6.98
N PHE A 141 -6.54 4.77 6.88
CA PHE A 141 -6.85 3.36 6.68
C PHE A 141 -7.08 2.57 7.99
N GLY A 142 -7.22 3.24 9.13
CA GLY A 142 -7.49 2.59 10.42
C GLY A 142 -6.38 1.63 10.88
N LEU A 143 -5.14 1.82 10.42
CA LEU A 143 -4.00 0.94 10.67
C LEU A 143 -3.19 1.33 11.92
N GLU A 144 -3.77 2.11 12.83
CA GLU A 144 -3.07 2.69 14.00
C GLU A 144 -2.48 1.63 14.95
N PHE A 145 -3.10 0.46 15.02
CA PHE A 145 -2.65 -0.67 15.86
C PHE A 145 -1.95 -1.78 15.05
N SER A 146 -1.63 -1.51 13.79
CA SER A 146 -1.01 -2.49 12.89
C SER A 146 0.47 -2.15 12.66
N GLU A 147 1.25 -3.13 12.23
CA GLU A 147 2.62 -2.89 11.79
C GLU A 147 2.60 -2.15 10.44
N VAL A 148 2.82 -0.83 10.45
CA VAL A 148 2.77 0.01 9.24
C VAL A 148 4.14 0.63 8.95
N THR A 149 4.65 0.42 7.74
CA THR A 149 5.83 1.10 7.21
C THR A 149 5.41 2.05 6.10
N VAL A 150 5.72 3.34 6.24
CA VAL A 150 5.51 4.33 5.17
C VAL A 150 6.80 4.47 4.38
N GLU A 151 6.77 4.06 3.11
CA GLU A 151 7.91 4.16 2.22
C GLU A 151 7.76 5.29 1.23
N THR A 152 8.72 6.21 1.24
CA THR A 152 8.83 7.19 0.17
C THR A 152 9.53 6.57 -1.04
N VAL A 153 8.93 6.73 -2.23
CA VAL A 153 9.54 6.42 -3.53
C VAL A 153 9.60 7.70 -4.38
N PRO A 154 10.72 7.94 -5.10
CA PRO A 154 10.85 9.11 -5.95
C PRO A 154 10.02 8.94 -7.24
N ILE A 155 9.27 9.98 -7.62
CA ILE A 155 8.73 10.05 -8.99
C ILE A 155 9.84 10.58 -9.89
N LEU A 156 10.27 9.79 -10.87
CA LEU A 156 11.31 10.14 -11.83
C LEU A 156 10.66 10.75 -13.08
N PHE A 157 10.80 12.07 -13.27
CA PHE A 157 10.32 12.76 -14.48
C PHE A 157 11.37 12.82 -15.60
N SER A 158 12.64 12.59 -15.28
CA SER A 158 13.76 12.61 -16.23
C SER A 158 14.99 11.95 -15.62
N GLU A 159 16.01 11.71 -16.45
CA GLU A 159 17.33 11.24 -16.00
C GLU A 159 17.89 12.15 -14.89
N ILE A 160 18.33 11.54 -13.80
CA ILE A 160 19.04 12.25 -12.72
C ILE A 160 20.46 12.49 -13.23
N PRO A 161 20.90 13.74 -13.44
CA PRO A 161 22.24 14.00 -13.92
C PRO A 161 23.26 13.50 -12.89
N ALA A 162 24.31 12.81 -13.36
CA ALA A 162 25.39 12.38 -12.49
C ALA A 162 26.01 13.58 -11.79
N LEU A 163 26.24 13.46 -10.48
CA LEU A 163 26.93 14.50 -9.74
C LEU A 163 28.41 14.52 -10.17
N PRO A 164 28.99 15.70 -10.43
CA PRO A 164 30.41 15.81 -10.74
C PRO A 164 31.23 15.56 -9.46
N ILE A 165 31.47 14.29 -9.15
CA ILE A 165 32.31 13.86 -8.04
C ILE A 165 33.64 13.36 -8.59
N THR A 166 34.73 13.75 -7.94
CA THR A 166 36.08 13.30 -8.28
C THR A 166 36.66 12.60 -7.06
N GLU A 167 37.23 11.42 -7.26
CA GLU A 167 37.93 10.67 -6.22
C GLU A 167 39.18 11.45 -5.79
N LYS A 168 39.29 11.75 -4.49
CA LYS A 168 40.48 12.39 -3.95
C LYS A 168 41.58 11.34 -3.84
N GLN A 169 42.61 11.44 -4.69
CA GLN A 169 43.80 10.59 -4.57
C GLN A 169 44.61 11.00 -3.31
N ALA A 170 45.13 9.98 -2.62
CA ALA A 170 45.94 10.13 -1.40
C ALA A 170 47.39 10.54 -1.71
#